data_AF-A0A356B354-F1
#
_entry.id   AF-A0A356B354-F1
#
_cell.length_a   1.000
_cell.length_b   1.000
_cell.length_c   1.000
_cell.angle_alpha   90.00
_cell.angle_beta   90.00
_cell.angle_gamma   90.00
#
_symmetry.space_group_name_H-M   'P 1'
#
loop_
_entity.id
_entity.type
_entity.pdbx_description
1 polymer ?
#
loop_
_entity_poly.entity_id
_entity_poly.type
_entity_poly.pdbx_seq_one_letter_code
_entity_poly.pdbx_strand_id
1 'polypeptide(L)'
;MDNHALRVLEFDKIIARLTECAVSKPARKLCGKISPYSSRRMVLEKLKETTDAVAHMAKKGKPHLSGIDDVSTMVTKADKGGILTPGELLKIADLLYTCRQFTEYFEEKEPDEENSIYLLYKRIVRNDPLEREIKRVVISDEELADDASPELFSIRRSIQRTKDELKSAL
;
A
#
# COMPACT_ATOMS: atom_id res chain seq x y z
N MET A 1 -3.57 -14.09 -30.80
CA MET A 1 -2.18 -13.71 -30.49
C MET A 1 -1.32 -14.92 -30.81
N ASP A 2 -0.18 -14.76 -31.49
CA ASP A 2 0.66 -15.89 -31.92
C ASP A 2 1.66 -16.28 -30.83
N ASN A 3 1.47 -17.45 -30.23
CA ASN A 3 2.34 -17.98 -29.18
C ASN A 3 3.76 -18.32 -29.69
N HIS A 4 3.90 -18.62 -30.99
CA HIS A 4 5.21 -18.89 -31.58
C HIS A 4 6.05 -17.61 -31.59
N ALA A 5 5.49 -16.50 -32.07
CA ALA A 5 6.16 -15.19 -32.05
C ALA A 5 6.58 -14.76 -30.63
N LEU A 6 5.71 -14.92 -29.63
CA LEU A 6 6.04 -14.56 -28.23
C LEU A 6 7.23 -15.35 -27.69
N ARG A 7 7.31 -16.64 -28.04
CA ARG A 7 8.42 -17.51 -27.65
C ARG A 7 9.72 -17.12 -28.34
N VAL A 8 9.68 -16.86 -29.65
CA VAL A 8 10.86 -16.46 -30.43
C VAL A 8 11.42 -15.11 -29.96
N LEU A 9 10.54 -14.18 -29.56
CA LEU A 9 10.92 -12.87 -29.02
C LEU A 9 11.27 -12.90 -27.53
N GLU A 10 11.24 -14.08 -26.90
CA GLU A 10 11.52 -14.29 -25.48
C GLU A 10 10.73 -13.33 -24.56
N PHE A 11 9.47 -13.10 -24.92
CA PHE A 11 8.62 -12.13 -24.22
C PHE A 11 8.45 -12.47 -22.74
N ASP A 12 8.43 -13.75 -22.40
CA ASP A 12 8.43 -14.26 -21.03
C ASP A 12 9.63 -13.75 -20.22
N LYS A 13 10.82 -13.69 -20.81
CA LYS A 13 12.01 -13.14 -20.14
C LYS A 13 11.92 -11.64 -19.91
N ILE A 14 11.30 -10.91 -20.83
CA ILE A 14 11.04 -9.46 -20.66
C ILE A 14 10.11 -9.24 -19.47
N ILE A 15 9.02 -10.02 -19.38
CA ILE A 15 8.07 -9.94 -18.27
C ILE A 15 8.72 -10.36 -16.95
N ALA A 16 9.59 -11.37 -16.94
CA ALA A 16 10.32 -11.78 -15.75
C ALA A 16 11.20 -10.63 -15.21
N ARG A 17 12.00 -9.99 -16.07
CA ARG A 17 12.83 -8.83 -15.70
C ARG A 17 12.00 -7.66 -15.19
N LEU A 18 10.87 -7.36 -15.85
CA LEU A 18 9.96 -6.31 -15.39
C LEU A 18 9.39 -6.63 -14.00
N THR A 19 9.02 -7.90 -13.77
CA THR A 19 8.46 -8.36 -12.49
C THR A 19 9.48 -8.26 -11.36
N GLU A 20 10.76 -8.52 -11.61
CA GLU A 20 11.84 -8.35 -10.63
C GLU A 20 12.01 -6.90 -10.18
N CYS A 21 11.73 -5.94 -11.06
CA CYS A 21 11.77 -4.50 -10.74
C CYS A 21 10.56 -4.03 -9.90
N ALA A 22 9.50 -4.82 -9.77
CA ALA A 22 8.30 -4.44 -9.04
C ALA A 22 8.46 -4.64 -7.52
N VAL A 23 8.21 -3.57 -6.76
CA VAL A 23 8.41 -3.51 -5.31
C VAL A 23 7.35 -4.28 -4.49
N SER A 24 6.13 -4.41 -5.02
CA SER A 24 5.01 -5.00 -4.29
C SER A 24 4.47 -6.28 -4.94
N LYS A 25 3.89 -7.17 -4.14
CA LYS A 25 3.26 -8.40 -4.64
C LYS A 25 2.13 -8.11 -5.64
N PRO A 26 1.22 -7.13 -5.40
CA PRO A 26 0.22 -6.76 -6.39
C PRO A 26 0.84 -6.26 -7.71
N ALA A 27 1.89 -5.44 -7.65
CA ALA A 27 2.58 -4.96 -8.84
C ALA A 27 3.24 -6.11 -9.62
N ARG A 28 3.92 -7.04 -8.94
CA ARG A 28 4.49 -8.25 -9.57
C ARG A 28 3.43 -9.07 -10.29
N LYS A 29 2.27 -9.26 -9.66
CA LYS A 29 1.13 -9.97 -10.28
C LYS A 29 0.59 -9.23 -11.50
N LEU A 30 0.58 -7.90 -11.52
CA LEU A 30 0.19 -7.10 -12.67
C LEU A 30 1.22 -7.21 -13.80
N CYS A 31 2.52 -7.10 -13.50
CA CYS A 31 3.60 -7.28 -14.46
C CYS A 31 3.51 -8.65 -15.15
N GLY A 32 3.33 -9.72 -14.38
CA GLY A 32 3.20 -11.08 -14.90
C GLY A 32 2.00 -11.34 -15.82
N LYS A 33 1.01 -10.43 -15.84
CA LYS A 33 -0.18 -10.52 -16.70
C LYS A 33 -0.09 -9.66 -17.95
N ILE A 34 0.98 -8.89 -18.12
CA ILE A 34 1.16 -8.04 -19.30
C ILE A 34 1.30 -8.93 -20.53
N SER A 35 0.60 -8.56 -21.60
CA SER A 35 0.71 -9.15 -22.93
C SER A 35 0.73 -8.03 -23.97
N PRO A 36 1.25 -8.28 -25.18
CA PRO A 36 1.28 -7.24 -26.22
C PRO A 36 -0.11 -6.70 -26.54
N TYR A 37 -0.22 -5.38 -26.58
CA TYR A 37 -1.45 -4.71 -26.97
C TYR A 37 -1.64 -4.76 -28.48
N SER A 38 -2.86 -5.08 -28.94
CA SER A 38 -3.22 -5.08 -30.36
C SER A 38 -3.66 -3.71 -30.88
N SER A 39 -3.87 -2.74 -30.00
CA SER A 39 -4.31 -1.38 -30.34
C SER A 39 -3.16 -0.39 -30.22
N ARG A 40 -2.86 0.31 -31.33
CA ARG A 40 -1.86 1.40 -31.34
C ARG A 40 -2.16 2.46 -30.28
N ARG A 41 -3.44 2.80 -30.09
CA ARG A 41 -3.85 3.78 -29.07
C ARG A 41 -3.41 3.34 -27.67
N MET A 42 -3.68 2.09 -27.30
CA MET A 42 -3.28 1.55 -26.00
C MET A 42 -1.76 1.50 -25.84
N VAL A 43 -1.03 1.14 -26.90
CA VAL A 43 0.44 1.16 -26.89
C VAL A 43 0.96 2.56 -26.59
N LEU A 44 0.45 3.58 -27.30
CA LEU A 44 0.87 4.97 -27.10
C LEU A 44 0.52 5.47 -25.70
N GLU A 45 -0.65 5.14 -25.17
CA GLU A 45 -1.06 5.49 -23.80
C GLU A 45 -0.10 4.88 -22.76
N LYS A 46 0.25 3.59 -22.88
CA LYS A 46 1.17 2.92 -21.94
C LYS A 46 2.61 3.39 -22.04
N LEU A 47 3.06 3.73 -23.25
CA LEU A 47 4.37 4.37 -23.45
C LEU A 47 4.40 5.78 -22.86
N LYS A 48 3.31 6.55 -22.98
CA LYS A 48 3.17 7.87 -22.35
C LYS A 48 3.25 7.74 -20.82
N GLU A 49 2.48 6.84 -20.21
CA GLU A 49 2.55 6.56 -18.76
C GLU A 49 4.00 6.28 -18.31
N THR A 50 4.72 5.43 -19.04
CA THR A 50 6.12 5.11 -18.72
C THR A 50 7.03 6.31 -18.85
N THR A 51 6.88 7.10 -19.93
CA THR A 51 7.70 8.27 -20.22
C THR A 51 7.52 9.35 -19.17
N ASP A 52 6.27 9.65 -18.84
CA ASP A 52 5.89 10.66 -17.86
C ASP A 52 6.38 10.27 -16.45
N ALA A 53 6.27 8.98 -16.07
CA ALA A 53 6.79 8.48 -14.80
C ALA A 53 8.31 8.64 -14.69
N VAL A 54 9.05 8.26 -15.73
CA VAL A 54 10.52 8.39 -15.77
C VAL A 54 10.94 9.86 -15.70
N ALA A 55 10.28 10.74 -16.45
CA ALA A 55 10.56 12.17 -16.43
C ALA A 55 10.32 12.77 -15.03
N HIS A 56 9.22 12.40 -14.38
CA HIS A 56 8.92 12.86 -13.03
C HIS A 56 9.94 12.34 -12.01
N MET A 57 10.33 11.06 -12.10
CA MET A 57 11.38 10.49 -11.24
C MET A 57 12.75 11.13 -11.46
N ALA A 58 13.08 11.53 -12.69
CA ALA A 58 14.31 12.26 -12.98
C ALA A 58 14.33 13.65 -12.32
N LYS A 59 13.16 14.32 -12.25
CA LYS A 59 13.00 15.65 -11.65
C LYS A 59 12.95 15.62 -10.12
N LYS A 60 12.25 14.64 -9.53
CA LYS A 60 11.89 14.61 -8.09
C LYS A 60 12.65 13.53 -7.30
N GLY A 61 13.41 12.68 -7.97
CA GLY A 61 14.01 11.49 -7.36
C GLY A 61 13.06 10.29 -7.38
N LYS A 62 13.42 9.21 -6.70
CA LYS A 62 12.57 8.01 -6.65
C LYS A 62 11.55 8.14 -5.53
N PRO A 63 10.25 7.84 -5.75
CA PRO A 63 9.28 7.82 -4.66
C PRO A 63 9.59 6.66 -3.70
N HIS A 64 9.29 6.87 -2.42
CA HIS A 64 9.30 5.80 -1.44
C HIS A 64 8.08 4.91 -1.66
N LEU A 65 8.31 3.66 -2.08
CA LEU A 65 7.27 2.68 -2.34
C LEU A 65 7.52 1.44 -1.47
N SER A 66 6.82 1.36 -0.35
CA SER A 66 6.82 0.23 0.60
C SER A 66 5.39 -0.03 1.07
N GLY A 67 5.11 -1.07 1.86
CA GLY A 67 3.79 -1.22 2.50
C GLY A 67 2.58 -1.42 1.56
N ILE A 68 2.80 -1.75 0.28
CA ILE A 68 1.72 -1.97 -0.68
C ILE A 68 1.33 -3.46 -0.67
N ASP A 69 0.56 -3.85 0.32
CA ASP A 69 -0.06 -5.17 0.38
C ASP A 69 -1.50 -5.15 -0.12
N ASP A 70 -1.98 -6.32 -0.59
CA ASP A 70 -3.39 -6.49 -0.91
C ASP A 70 -4.20 -6.67 0.38
N VAL A 71 -4.90 -5.61 0.79
CA VAL A 71 -5.73 -5.58 2.01
C VAL A 71 -7.22 -5.85 1.72
N SER A 72 -7.57 -6.21 0.48
CA SER A 72 -8.97 -6.38 0.04
C SER A 72 -9.75 -7.36 0.91
N THR A 73 -9.11 -8.45 1.34
CA THR A 73 -9.72 -9.46 2.22
C THR A 73 -9.96 -8.93 3.63
N MET A 74 -9.05 -8.10 4.15
CA MET A 74 -9.19 -7.47 5.47
C MET A 74 -10.32 -6.45 5.46
N VAL A 75 -10.39 -5.61 4.42
CA VAL A 75 -11.47 -4.64 4.23
C VAL A 75 -12.82 -5.34 4.12
N THR A 76 -12.92 -6.41 3.32
CA THR A 76 -14.14 -7.21 3.19
C THR A 76 -14.56 -7.88 4.50
N LYS A 77 -13.58 -8.33 5.29
CA LYS A 77 -13.81 -8.91 6.61
C LYS A 77 -14.37 -7.88 7.59
N ALA A 78 -13.79 -6.68 7.62
CA ALA A 78 -14.24 -5.57 8.46
C ALA A 78 -15.65 -5.08 8.07
N ASP A 79 -15.93 -4.96 6.77
CA ASP A 79 -17.24 -4.55 6.24
C ASP A 79 -18.37 -5.51 6.69
N LYS A 80 -18.06 -6.80 6.82
CA LYS A 80 -18.98 -7.84 7.32
C LYS A 80 -19.06 -7.91 8.85
N GLY A 81 -18.46 -6.95 9.58
CA GLY A 81 -18.41 -6.92 11.04
C GLY A 81 -17.38 -7.87 11.66
N GLY A 82 -16.45 -8.41 10.87
CA GLY A 82 -15.36 -9.26 11.36
C GLY A 82 -14.28 -8.46 12.08
N ILE A 83 -13.67 -9.07 13.10
CA ILE A 83 -12.60 -8.46 13.89
C ILE A 83 -11.26 -8.62 13.18
N LEU A 84 -10.56 -7.50 12.97
CA LEU A 84 -9.19 -7.50 12.47
C LEU A 84 -8.18 -7.68 13.62
N THR A 85 -7.15 -8.46 13.35
CA THR A 85 -5.98 -8.60 14.24
C THR A 85 -5.11 -7.34 14.21
N PRO A 86 -4.26 -7.09 15.21
CA PRO A 86 -3.35 -5.94 15.20
C PRO A 86 -2.44 -5.93 13.96
N GLY A 87 -1.86 -7.08 13.57
CA GLY A 87 -1.06 -7.17 12.34
C GLY A 87 -1.85 -6.93 11.04
N GLU A 88 -3.14 -7.30 10.97
CA GLU A 88 -4.01 -6.93 9.84
C GLU A 88 -4.23 -5.41 9.78
N LEU A 89 -4.43 -4.76 10.93
CA LEU A 89 -4.56 -3.31 11.02
C LEU A 89 -3.27 -2.59 10.60
N LEU A 90 -2.11 -3.06 11.05
CA LEU A 90 -0.82 -2.49 10.67
C LEU A 90 -0.60 -2.53 9.15
N LYS A 91 -0.96 -3.61 8.46
CA LYS A 91 -0.89 -3.68 6.99
C LYS A 91 -1.78 -2.64 6.30
N ILE A 92 -2.97 -2.38 6.86
CA ILE A 92 -3.84 -1.31 6.36
C ILE A 92 -3.19 0.05 6.59
N ALA A 93 -2.62 0.29 7.78
CA ALA A 93 -1.92 1.53 8.09
C ALA A 93 -0.69 1.77 7.20
N ASP A 94 0.06 0.73 6.87
CA ASP A 94 1.21 0.81 5.96
C ASP A 94 0.80 1.18 4.53
N LEU A 95 -0.32 0.63 4.04
CA LEU A 95 -0.88 1.01 2.75
C LEU A 95 -1.35 2.48 2.77
N LEU A 96 -2.08 2.90 3.82
CA LEU A 96 -2.55 4.28 3.97
C LEU A 96 -1.38 5.28 4.07
N TYR A 97 -0.34 4.92 4.80
CA TYR A 97 0.91 5.69 4.89
C TYR A 97 1.52 5.87 3.50
N THR A 98 1.58 4.80 2.71
CA THR A 98 2.13 4.83 1.36
C THR A 98 1.28 5.69 0.42
N CYS A 99 -0.06 5.59 0.52
CA CYS A 99 -0.96 6.48 -0.20
C CYS A 99 -0.66 7.95 0.13
N ARG A 100 -0.50 8.30 1.42
CA ARG A 100 -0.12 9.66 1.84
C ARG A 100 1.20 10.09 1.20
N GLN A 101 2.27 9.31 1.39
CA GLN A 101 3.60 9.65 0.87
C GLN A 101 3.59 9.81 -0.66
N PHE A 102 2.85 8.96 -1.35
CA PHE A 102 2.77 9.01 -2.80
C PHE A 102 1.97 10.22 -3.28
N THR A 103 0.86 10.58 -2.63
CA THR A 103 0.13 11.81 -2.95
C THR A 103 0.99 13.06 -2.71
N GLU A 104 1.73 13.12 -1.60
CA GLU A 104 2.63 14.24 -1.27
C GLU A 104 3.80 14.35 -2.27
N TYR A 105 4.35 13.22 -2.71
CA TYR A 105 5.43 13.19 -3.70
C TYR A 105 4.99 13.78 -5.06
N PHE A 106 3.76 13.49 -5.50
CA PHE A 106 3.20 14.01 -6.74
C PHE A 106 2.49 15.36 -6.59
N GLU A 107 2.45 15.94 -5.39
CA GLU A 107 1.85 17.24 -5.17
C GLU A 107 2.71 18.34 -5.83
N GLU A 108 2.12 19.03 -6.80
CA GLU A 108 2.76 20.15 -7.52
C GLU A 108 1.89 21.40 -7.40
N LYS A 109 2.53 22.57 -7.26
CA LYS A 109 1.85 23.88 -7.19
C LYS A 109 1.11 24.22 -8.48
N GLU A 110 1.70 23.84 -9.61
CA GLU A 110 1.15 24.01 -10.96
C GLU A 110 1.28 22.65 -11.67
N PRO A 111 0.24 21.80 -11.57
CA PRO A 111 0.30 20.47 -12.15
C PRO A 111 0.14 20.49 -13.66
N ASP A 112 0.94 19.68 -14.35
CA ASP A 112 0.75 19.37 -15.76
C ASP A 112 -0.42 18.38 -15.91
N GLU A 113 -1.59 18.89 -16.30
CA GLU A 113 -2.80 18.06 -16.50
C GLU A 113 -2.69 17.12 -17.71
N GLU A 114 -1.75 17.35 -18.64
CA GLU A 114 -1.48 16.43 -19.74
C GLU A 114 -0.64 15.23 -19.30
N ASN A 115 0.05 15.33 -18.16
CA ASN A 115 0.85 14.25 -17.61
C ASN A 115 -0.05 13.06 -17.23
N SER A 116 0.15 11.93 -17.89
CA SER A 116 -0.68 10.74 -17.70
C SER A 116 -0.57 10.16 -16.28
N ILE A 117 0.55 10.37 -15.58
CA ILE A 117 0.72 9.97 -14.18
C ILE A 117 -0.10 10.85 -13.24
N TYR A 118 -0.30 12.13 -13.59
CA TYR A 118 -1.10 13.04 -12.79
C TYR A 118 -2.54 12.53 -12.59
N LEU A 119 -3.14 12.03 -13.68
CA LEU A 119 -4.48 11.46 -13.67
C LEU A 119 -4.58 10.14 -12.88
N LEU A 120 -3.48 9.38 -12.80
CA LEU A 120 -3.45 8.12 -12.06
C LEU A 120 -3.38 8.35 -10.56
N TYR A 121 -2.49 9.23 -10.08
CA TYR A 121 -2.36 9.45 -8.63
C TYR A 121 -3.56 10.18 -8.03
N LYS A 122 -4.28 11.01 -8.81
CA LYS A 122 -5.53 11.65 -8.37
C LYS A 122 -6.61 10.66 -7.94
N ARG A 123 -6.49 9.38 -8.34
CA ARG A 123 -7.41 8.30 -7.94
C ARG A 123 -7.06 7.70 -6.58
N ILE A 124 -5.89 8.02 -6.03
CA ILE A 124 -5.45 7.56 -4.72
C ILE A 124 -6.20 8.36 -3.67
N VAL A 125 -6.91 7.66 -2.79
CA VAL A 125 -7.64 8.25 -1.67
C VAL A 125 -6.79 8.14 -0.41
N ARG A 126 -6.66 9.25 0.31
CA ARG A 126 -5.99 9.33 1.61
C ARG A 126 -6.99 9.21 2.75
N ASN A 127 -6.56 8.60 3.85
CA ASN A 127 -7.29 8.58 5.12
C ASN A 127 -6.32 8.73 6.29
N ASP A 128 -5.69 9.90 6.38
CA ASP A 128 -4.70 10.24 7.40
C ASP A 128 -5.21 10.10 8.85
N PRO A 129 -6.48 10.41 9.17
CA PRO A 129 -7.02 10.14 10.52
C PRO A 129 -6.97 8.65 10.87
N LEU A 130 -7.42 7.78 9.96
CA LEU A 130 -7.44 6.34 10.21
C LEU A 130 -6.01 5.77 10.31
N GLU A 131 -5.11 6.19 9.44
CA GLU A 131 -3.70 5.77 9.51
C GLU A 131 -3.09 6.10 10.88
N ARG A 132 -3.27 7.34 11.34
CA ARG A 132 -2.73 7.79 12.64
C ARG A 132 -3.38 7.05 13.80
N GLU A 133 -4.68 6.82 13.74
CA GLU A 133 -5.38 6.12 14.81
C GLU A 133 -4.92 4.67 14.92
N ILE A 134 -4.78 3.95 13.80
CA ILE A 134 -4.25 2.58 13.82
C ILE A 134 -2.85 2.56 14.42
N LYS A 135 -1.96 3.47 13.99
CA LYS A 135 -0.58 3.56 14.51
C LYS A 135 -0.52 3.96 15.98
N ARG A 136 -1.54 4.64 16.50
CA ARG A 136 -1.65 4.99 17.93
C ARG A 136 -2.05 3.78 18.76
N VAL A 137 -3.04 3.01 18.28
CA VAL A 137 -3.65 1.93 19.08
C VAL A 137 -2.94 0.58 18.92
N VAL A 138 -2.20 0.37 17.84
CA VAL A 138 -1.45 -0.87 17.57
C VAL A 138 0.04 -0.64 17.75
N ILE A 139 0.64 -1.28 18.75
CA ILE A 139 2.08 -1.19 19.05
C ILE A 139 2.87 -2.19 18.19
N SER A 140 2.35 -3.41 18.05
CA SER A 140 2.97 -4.48 17.25
C SER A 140 1.91 -5.44 16.69
N ASP A 141 2.34 -6.44 15.92
CA ASP A 141 1.44 -7.45 15.34
C ASP A 141 0.58 -8.19 16.39
N GLU A 142 1.02 -8.20 17.65
CA GLU A 142 0.39 -8.92 18.76
C GLU A 142 -0.06 -7.99 19.90
N GLU A 143 0.32 -6.71 19.88
CA GLU A 143 0.17 -5.80 21.01
C GLU A 143 -0.64 -4.56 20.64
N LEU A 144 -1.68 -4.31 21.45
CA LEU A 144 -2.43 -3.06 21.45
C LEU A 144 -1.98 -2.18 22.62
N ALA A 145 -1.97 -0.87 22.38
CA ALA A 145 -1.69 0.12 23.42
C ALA A 145 -2.67 0.01 24.60
N ASP A 146 -2.17 0.27 25.81
CA ASP A 146 -2.99 0.25 27.02
C ASP A 146 -4.14 1.26 26.95
N ASP A 147 -3.90 2.40 26.31
CA ASP A 147 -4.84 3.49 26.09
C ASP A 147 -5.50 3.44 24.70
N ALA A 148 -5.53 2.25 24.07
CA ALA A 148 -6.27 2.06 22.82
C ALA A 148 -7.76 2.42 22.99
N SER A 149 -8.33 2.16 24.17
CA SER A 149 -9.62 2.72 24.60
C SER A 149 -9.61 3.09 26.08
N PRO A 150 -10.46 4.03 26.54
CA PRO A 150 -10.60 4.36 27.95
C PRO A 150 -10.96 3.16 28.84
N GLU A 151 -11.81 2.27 28.33
CA GLU A 151 -12.26 1.05 29.03
C GLU A 151 -11.10 0.06 29.17
N LEU A 152 -10.35 -0.19 28.09
CA LEU A 152 -9.19 -1.08 28.13
C LEU A 152 -8.15 -0.57 29.12
N PHE A 153 -7.88 0.73 29.10
CA PHE A 153 -6.95 1.38 30.01
C PHE A 153 -7.36 1.19 31.48
N SER A 154 -8.65 1.42 31.78
CA SER A 154 -9.21 1.21 33.12
C SER A 154 -9.06 -0.25 33.59
N ILE A 155 -9.39 -1.21 32.72
CA ILE A 155 -9.30 -2.64 33.00
C ILE A 155 -7.85 -3.06 33.27
N ARG A 156 -6.90 -2.69 32.39
CA ARG A 156 -5.48 -3.04 32.55
C ARG A 156 -4.88 -2.43 33.80
N ARG A 157 -5.22 -1.18 34.14
CA ARG A 157 -4.80 -0.52 35.39
C ARG A 157 -5.33 -1.24 36.62
N SER A 158 -6.58 -1.70 36.60
CA SER A 158 -7.17 -2.48 37.70
C SER A 158 -6.43 -3.80 37.90
N ILE A 159 -6.17 -4.54 36.81
CA ILE A 159 -5.39 -5.78 36.83
C ILE A 159 -3.99 -5.55 37.43
N GLN A 160 -3.32 -4.48 37.04
CA GLN A 160 -1.98 -4.16 37.55
C GLN A 160 -2.01 -3.87 39.06
N ARG A 161 -2.98 -3.06 39.53
CA ARG A 161 -3.14 -2.77 40.96
C ARG A 161 -3.34 -4.03 41.80
N THR A 162 -4.24 -4.92 41.39
CA THR A 162 -4.48 -6.17 42.11
C THR A 162 -3.24 -7.07 42.14
N LYS A 163 -2.45 -7.10 41.06
CA LYS A 163 -1.16 -7.83 41.04
C LYS A 163 -0.15 -7.25 42.02
N ASP A 164 -0.06 -5.93 42.12
CA ASP A 164 0.87 -5.25 43.01
C ASP A 164 0.49 -5.45 44.49
N GLU A 165 -0.81 -5.40 44.81
CA GLU A 165 -1.34 -5.72 46.14
C GLU A 165 -0.99 -7.15 46.57
N LEU A 166 -1.23 -8.14 45.70
CA LEU A 166 -0.90 -9.55 45.97
C LEU A 166 0.59 -9.77 46.23
N LYS A 167 1.46 -9.11 45.47
CA LYS A 167 2.91 -9.18 45.68
C LYS A 167 3.35 -8.57 47.00
N SER A 168 2.69 -7.49 47.44
CA SER A 168 3.01 -6.84 48.71
C SER A 168 2.53 -7.62 49.94
N ALA A 169 1.58 -8.54 49.75
CA ALA A 169 1.03 -9.39 50.80
C ALA A 169 1.79 -10.72 50.97
N LEU A 170 2.75 -11.02 50.09
CA LEU A 170 3.67 -12.16 50.13
C LEU A 170 5.03 -11.75 50.69
#